data_AF-A0A924P373-F1
#
_entry.id   AF-A0A924P373-F1
#
_cell.length_a   1.000
_cell.length_b   1.000
_cell.length_c   1.000
_cell.angle_alpha   90.00
_cell.angle_beta   90.00
_cell.angle_gamma   90.00
#
_symmetry.space_group_name_H-M   'P 1'
#
loop_
_entity.id
_entity.type
_entity.pdbx_description
1 polymer ?
#
loop_
_entity_poly.entity_id
_entity_poly.type
_entity_poly.pdbx_seq_one_letter_code
_entity_poly.pdbx_strand_id
1 'polypeptide(L)'
;MGLATVSITFVAMDNFQKYSRLMLLIAGGFFGFIIFVALLIFVLRLFSITLFHIPGFDLFFQYVIIIIPYLLFFAAYYYLYKKITLSKSKASRIIATILIVLGCSICLFTLTLSTAIFLHVKNDWLRAFEDNGQYALIIQLVIIFVTSGALASGDAKEKDWRERIKG
;
A
#
# COMPACT_ATOMS: atom_id res chain seq x y z
N MET A 1 -35.59 -28.41 22.83
CA MET A 1 -35.14 -27.01 22.67
C MET A 1 -33.64 -26.78 22.88
N GLY A 2 -32.81 -27.78 23.22
CA GLY A 2 -31.38 -27.58 23.51
C GLY A 2 -30.37 -27.76 22.37
N LEU A 3 -30.77 -28.35 21.22
CA LEU A 3 -29.83 -28.66 20.11
C LEU A 3 -29.57 -27.48 19.16
N ALA A 4 -30.53 -26.56 19.01
CA ALA A 4 -30.39 -25.40 18.12
C ALA A 4 -29.39 -24.37 18.68
N THR A 5 -29.37 -24.16 19.99
CA THR A 5 -28.54 -23.16 20.66
C THR A 5 -27.04 -23.50 20.62
N VAL A 6 -26.70 -24.79 20.69
CA VAL A 6 -25.32 -25.29 20.62
C VAL A 6 -24.76 -25.18 19.19
N SER A 7 -25.59 -25.43 18.18
CA SER A 7 -25.17 -25.33 16.77
C SER A 7 -24.90 -23.88 16.35
N ILE A 8 -25.71 -22.92 16.84
CA ILE A 8 -25.54 -21.49 16.55
C ILE A 8 -24.26 -20.92 17.21
N THR A 9 -23.95 -21.35 18.44
CA THR A 9 -22.74 -20.90 19.15
C THR A 9 -21.47 -21.45 18.53
N PHE A 10 -21.46 -22.71 18.06
CA PHE A 10 -20.32 -23.29 17.35
C PHE A 10 -20.03 -22.57 16.02
N VAL A 11 -21.07 -22.31 15.21
CA VAL A 11 -20.96 -21.58 13.95
C VAL A 11 -20.51 -20.14 14.17
N ALA A 12 -20.97 -19.47 15.23
CA ALA A 12 -20.52 -18.13 15.59
C ALA A 12 -19.03 -18.11 15.99
N MET A 13 -18.57 -19.11 16.73
CA MET A 13 -17.18 -19.22 17.20
C MET A 13 -16.20 -19.52 16.05
N ASP A 14 -16.56 -20.42 15.13
CA ASP A 14 -15.77 -20.70 13.93
C ASP A 14 -15.66 -19.48 13.01
N ASN A 15 -16.76 -18.74 12.85
CA ASN A 15 -16.76 -17.50 12.07
C ASN A 15 -15.88 -16.43 12.72
N PHE A 16 -15.99 -16.21 14.04
CA PHE A 16 -15.15 -15.26 14.76
C PHE A 16 -13.66 -15.60 14.63
N GLN A 17 -13.29 -16.87 14.75
CA GLN A 17 -11.91 -17.32 14.61
C GLN A 17 -11.39 -17.14 13.17
N LYS A 18 -12.24 -17.37 12.16
CA LYS A 18 -11.92 -17.14 10.75
C LYS A 18 -11.72 -15.66 10.41
N TYR A 19 -12.59 -14.77 10.90
CA TYR A 19 -12.46 -13.31 10.71
C TYR A 19 -11.29 -12.73 11.53
N SER A 20 -11.05 -13.24 12.74
CA SER A 20 -9.91 -12.87 13.58
C SER A 20 -8.57 -13.25 12.92
N ARG A 21 -8.43 -14.48 12.40
CA ARG A 21 -7.24 -14.88 11.64
C ARG A 21 -7.03 -14.04 10.39
N LEU A 22 -8.11 -13.69 9.68
CA LEU A 22 -8.03 -12.83 8.51
C LEU A 22 -7.59 -11.41 8.88
N MET A 23 -8.13 -10.81 9.94
CA MET A 23 -7.69 -9.52 10.45
C MET A 23 -6.23 -9.56 10.90
N LEU A 24 -5.81 -10.62 11.58
CA LEU A 24 -4.44 -10.78 12.07
C LEU A 24 -3.44 -10.95 10.91
N LEU A 25 -3.80 -11.65 9.83
CA LEU A 25 -3.00 -11.74 8.61
C LEU A 25 -2.86 -10.38 7.91
N ILE A 26 -3.96 -9.61 7.82
CA ILE A 26 -3.94 -8.28 7.19
C ILE A 26 -3.13 -7.30 8.04
N ALA A 27 -3.37 -7.25 9.34
CA ALA A 27 -2.64 -6.39 10.27
C ALA A 27 -1.15 -6.78 10.33
N GLY A 28 -0.85 -8.07 10.45
CA GLY A 28 0.51 -8.59 10.45
C GLY A 28 1.24 -8.30 9.14
N GLY A 29 0.57 -8.42 7.99
CA GLY A 29 1.12 -8.03 6.70
C GLY A 29 1.41 -6.53 6.61
N PHE A 30 0.53 -5.69 7.16
CA PHE A 30 0.71 -4.24 7.20
C PHE A 30 1.90 -3.82 8.07
N PHE A 31 1.96 -4.30 9.31
CA PHE A 31 3.09 -4.02 10.21
C PHE A 31 4.40 -4.64 9.68
N GLY A 32 4.35 -5.85 9.13
CA GLY A 32 5.49 -6.51 8.52
C GLY A 32 6.04 -5.73 7.33
N PHE A 33 5.18 -5.17 6.49
CA PHE A 33 5.59 -4.31 5.37
C PHE A 33 6.28 -3.03 5.86
N ILE A 34 5.73 -2.35 6.87
CA ILE A 34 6.34 -1.14 7.45
C ILE A 34 7.72 -1.45 8.03
N ILE A 35 7.84 -2.52 8.82
CA ILE A 35 9.11 -2.95 9.41
C ILE A 35 10.12 -3.32 8.32
N PHE A 36 9.68 -4.05 7.28
CA PHE A 36 10.54 -4.44 6.16
C PHE A 36 11.10 -3.23 5.41
N VAL A 37 10.25 -2.24 5.11
CA VAL A 37 10.69 -1.00 4.46
C VAL A 37 11.67 -0.23 5.34
N ALA A 38 11.40 -0.14 6.66
CA ALA A 38 12.31 0.52 7.60
C ALA A 38 13.68 -0.19 7.69
N LEU A 39 13.68 -1.53 7.72
CA LEU A 39 14.90 -2.35 7.71
C LEU A 39 15.69 -2.17 6.40
N LEU A 40 14.99 -2.13 5.27
CA LEU A 40 15.60 -1.94 3.95
C LEU A 40 16.29 -0.57 3.87
N ILE A 41 15.64 0.50 4.35
CA ILE A 41 16.23 1.84 4.44
C ILE A 41 17.42 1.84 5.41
N PHE A 42 17.32 1.16 6.56
CA PHE A 42 18.39 1.08 7.54
C PHE A 42 19.64 0.39 6.99
N VAL A 43 19.47 -0.74 6.30
CA VAL A 43 20.57 -1.47 5.65
C VAL A 43 21.21 -0.63 4.56
N LEU A 44 20.41 0.05 3.72
CA LEU A 44 20.95 1.00 2.75
C LEU A 44 21.76 2.10 3.45
N ARG A 45 21.22 2.69 4.51
CA ARG A 45 21.95 3.73 5.26
C ARG A 45 23.30 3.23 5.80
N LEU A 46 23.38 1.98 6.25
CA LEU A 46 24.64 1.35 6.66
C LEU A 46 25.64 1.19 5.49
N PHE A 47 25.15 0.85 4.29
CA PHE A 47 25.98 0.82 3.08
C PHE A 47 26.50 2.22 2.69
N SER A 48 25.67 3.27 2.84
CA SER A 48 26.09 4.65 2.64
C SER A 48 27.30 5.00 3.52
N ILE A 49 27.27 4.58 4.78
CA ILE A 49 28.29 4.93 5.77
C ILE A 49 29.61 4.20 5.50
N THR A 50 29.56 3.00 4.94
CA THR A 50 30.76 2.20 4.68
C THR A 50 31.44 2.57 3.35
N LEU A 51 30.72 3.18 2.40
CA LEU A 51 31.21 3.53 1.05
C LEU A 51 31.68 5.00 0.89
N PHE A 52 31.82 5.76 1.97
CA PHE A 52 32.18 7.20 1.97
C PHE A 52 33.51 7.59 1.29
N HIS A 53 34.32 6.64 0.82
CA HIS A 53 35.62 6.93 0.19
C HIS A 53 35.54 7.34 -1.30
N ILE A 54 34.38 7.28 -1.94
CA ILE A 54 34.24 7.59 -3.38
C ILE A 54 33.50 8.93 -3.55
N PRO A 55 34.16 9.99 -4.08
CA PRO A 55 33.50 11.27 -4.33
C PRO A 55 32.38 11.12 -5.36
N GLY A 56 31.20 11.67 -5.06
CA GLY A 56 29.99 11.57 -5.90
C GLY A 56 29.11 10.35 -5.61
N PHE A 57 29.61 9.35 -4.89
CA PHE A 57 28.81 8.17 -4.50
C PHE A 57 27.69 8.55 -3.51
N ASP A 58 27.92 9.54 -2.65
CA ASP A 58 26.94 10.03 -1.67
C ASP A 58 25.68 10.60 -2.33
N LEU A 59 25.83 11.42 -3.39
CA LEU A 59 24.70 11.98 -4.16
C LEU A 59 23.89 10.88 -4.84
N PHE A 60 24.56 9.90 -5.46
CA PHE A 60 23.89 8.75 -6.07
C PHE A 60 23.12 7.96 -5.01
N PHE A 61 23.73 7.70 -3.86
CA PHE A 61 23.12 6.94 -2.78
C PHE A 61 21.90 7.65 -2.18
N GLN A 62 22.00 8.97 -1.98
CA GLN A 62 20.90 9.79 -1.49
C GLN A 62 19.73 9.80 -2.49
N TYR A 63 20.00 9.89 -3.79
CA TYR A 63 18.96 9.78 -4.83
C TYR A 63 18.29 8.39 -4.84
N VAL A 64 19.07 7.32 -4.66
CA VAL A 64 18.55 5.95 -4.56
C VAL A 64 17.62 5.80 -3.34
N ILE A 65 18.00 6.35 -2.18
CA ILE A 65 17.13 6.34 -0.99
C ILE A 65 15.80 7.06 -1.27
N ILE A 66 15.84 8.19 -1.99
CA ILE A 66 14.64 8.96 -2.32
C ILE A 66 13.74 8.19 -3.29
N ILE A 67 14.29 7.50 -4.31
CA ILE A 67 13.48 6.86 -5.36
C ILE A 67 12.85 5.52 -4.93
N ILE A 68 13.50 4.77 -4.04
CA ILE A 68 13.05 3.46 -3.57
C ILE A 68 11.60 3.41 -3.07
N PRO A 69 11.13 4.31 -2.16
CA PRO A 69 9.75 4.28 -1.70
C PRO A 69 8.75 4.47 -2.86
N TYR A 70 9.06 5.34 -3.83
CA TYR A 70 8.21 5.54 -5.01
C TYR A 70 8.21 4.31 -5.92
N LEU A 71 9.34 3.63 -6.11
CA LEU A 71 9.40 2.37 -6.85
C LEU A 71 8.56 1.27 -6.19
N LEU A 72 8.56 1.19 -4.86
CA LEU A 72 7.70 0.27 -4.11
C LEU A 72 6.22 0.58 -4.36
N PHE A 73 5.84 1.87 -4.36
CA PHE A 73 4.47 2.28 -4.67
C PHE A 73 4.08 1.96 -6.12
N PHE A 74 4.96 2.21 -7.10
CA PHE A 74 4.71 1.80 -8.49
C PHE A 74 4.54 0.29 -8.62
N ALA A 75 5.37 -0.51 -7.94
CA ALA A 75 5.22 -1.96 -7.93
C ALA A 75 3.88 -2.39 -7.31
N ALA A 76 3.44 -1.74 -6.23
CA ALA A 76 2.14 -1.99 -5.62
C ALA A 76 0.97 -1.62 -6.55
N TYR A 77 1.01 -0.45 -7.20
CA TYR A 77 0.00 -0.04 -8.19
C TYR A 77 -0.03 -1.00 -9.39
N TYR A 78 1.13 -1.42 -9.89
CA TYR A 78 1.23 -2.40 -10.97
C TYR A 78 0.64 -3.76 -10.59
N TYR A 79 0.93 -4.23 -9.37
CA TYR A 79 0.36 -5.46 -8.83
C TYR A 79 -1.17 -5.38 -8.72
N LEU A 80 -1.70 -4.27 -8.20
CA LEU A 80 -3.15 -4.04 -8.11
C LEU A 80 -3.79 -3.95 -9.49
N TYR A 81 -3.16 -3.26 -10.44
CA TYR A 81 -3.64 -3.17 -11.82
C TYR A 81 -3.79 -4.55 -12.47
N LYS A 82 -2.79 -5.43 -12.29
CA LYS A 82 -2.88 -6.81 -12.77
C LYS A 82 -4.05 -7.57 -12.12
N LYS A 83 -4.32 -7.36 -10.83
CA LYS A 83 -5.45 -7.95 -10.10
C LYS A 83 -6.82 -7.40 -10.54
N ILE A 84 -6.92 -6.14 -10.98
CA ILE A 84 -8.18 -5.55 -11.46
C ILE A 84 -8.77 -6.34 -12.64
N THR A 85 -7.92 -6.85 -13.54
CA THR A 85 -8.36 -7.63 -14.70
C THR A 85 -9.01 -8.97 -14.34
N LEU A 86 -8.82 -9.46 -13.11
CA LEU A 86 -9.43 -10.69 -12.60
C LEU A 86 -10.77 -10.45 -11.89
N SER A 87 -11.07 -9.22 -11.47
CA SER A 87 -12.33 -8.89 -10.79
C SER A 87 -13.53 -8.99 -11.74
N LYS A 88 -14.58 -9.71 -11.33
CA LYS A 88 -15.80 -9.96 -12.12
C LYS A 88 -16.80 -8.79 -12.07
N SER A 89 -16.70 -7.89 -11.09
CA SER A 89 -17.64 -6.77 -10.93
C SER A 89 -17.19 -5.54 -11.73
N LYS A 90 -18.03 -5.09 -12.67
CA LYS A 90 -17.76 -3.89 -13.50
C LYS A 90 -17.58 -2.63 -12.65
N ALA A 91 -18.37 -2.46 -11.58
CA ALA A 91 -18.31 -1.27 -10.72
C ALA A 91 -17.01 -1.22 -9.90
N SER A 92 -16.62 -2.34 -9.27
CA SER A 92 -15.35 -2.45 -8.53
C SER A 92 -14.15 -2.22 -9.45
N ARG A 93 -14.19 -2.75 -10.68
CA ARG A 93 -13.16 -2.52 -11.69
C ARG A 93 -12.99 -1.04 -12.05
N ILE A 94 -14.08 -0.31 -12.27
CA ILE A 94 -14.03 1.13 -12.59
C ILE A 94 -13.46 1.93 -11.41
N ILE A 95 -14.00 1.72 -10.20
CA ILE A 95 -13.57 2.43 -8.99
C ILE A 95 -12.07 2.18 -8.71
N ALA A 96 -11.64 0.92 -8.74
CA ALA A 96 -10.25 0.57 -8.52
C ALA A 96 -9.33 1.15 -9.61
N THR A 97 -9.77 1.20 -10.87
CA THR A 97 -8.98 1.79 -11.95
C THR A 97 -8.78 3.29 -11.76
N ILE A 98 -9.84 4.03 -11.40
CA ILE A 98 -9.76 5.47 -11.13
C ILE A 98 -8.80 5.74 -9.96
N LEU A 99 -8.92 4.96 -8.87
CA LEU A 99 -8.04 5.07 -7.70
C LEU A 99 -6.57 4.80 -8.04
N ILE A 100 -6.27 3.79 -8.88
CA ILE A 100 -4.90 3.53 -9.33
C ILE A 100 -4.37 4.68 -10.19
N VAL A 101 -5.15 5.19 -11.14
CA VAL A 101 -4.71 6.30 -12.01
C VAL A 101 -4.42 7.55 -11.18
N LEU A 102 -5.28 7.88 -10.21
CA LEU A 102 -5.05 8.98 -9.27
C LEU A 102 -3.80 8.74 -8.42
N GLY A 103 -3.65 7.53 -7.85
CA GLY A 103 -2.49 7.16 -7.05
C GLY A 103 -1.17 7.23 -7.81
N CYS A 104 -1.13 6.75 -9.05
CA CYS A 104 0.02 6.85 -9.94
C CYS A 104 0.34 8.31 -10.31
N SER A 105 -0.68 9.12 -10.57
CA SER A 105 -0.50 10.55 -10.91
C SER A 105 0.10 11.31 -9.73
N ILE A 106 -0.40 11.07 -8.52
CA ILE A 106 0.14 11.66 -7.29
C ILE A 106 1.58 11.17 -7.07
N CYS A 107 1.85 9.88 -7.28
CA CYS A 107 3.19 9.31 -7.15
C CYS A 107 4.22 9.97 -8.08
N LEU A 108 3.88 10.11 -9.37
CA LEU A 108 4.71 10.82 -10.35
C LEU A 108 4.95 12.28 -9.97
N PHE A 109 3.90 12.97 -9.53
CA PHE A 109 3.99 14.36 -9.11
C PHE A 109 4.93 14.52 -7.90
N THR A 110 4.78 13.68 -6.88
CA THR A 110 5.63 13.69 -5.68
C THR A 110 7.08 13.34 -5.99
N LEU A 111 7.31 12.37 -6.88
CA LEU A 111 8.66 11.99 -7.32
C LEU A 111 9.35 13.14 -8.07
N THR A 112 8.60 13.87 -8.90
CA THR A 112 9.10 15.04 -9.64
C THR A 112 9.50 16.15 -8.68
N LEU A 113 8.67 16.44 -7.66
CA LEU A 113 8.99 17.41 -6.62
C LEU A 113 10.20 17.00 -5.78
N SER A 114 10.27 15.74 -5.34
CA SER A 114 11.45 15.21 -4.61
C SER A 114 12.73 15.31 -5.45
N THR A 115 12.65 15.07 -6.76
CA THR A 115 13.80 15.23 -7.67
C THR A 115 14.19 16.69 -7.82
N ALA A 116 13.23 17.62 -7.89
CA ALA A 116 13.51 19.05 -7.97
C ALA A 116 14.16 19.60 -6.69
N ILE A 117 13.77 19.10 -5.51
CA ILE A 117 14.44 19.40 -4.23
C ILE A 117 15.89 18.88 -4.25
N PHE A 118 16.10 17.64 -4.72
CA PHE A 118 17.44 17.06 -4.84
C PHE A 118 18.37 17.86 -5.77
N LEU A 119 17.82 18.46 -6.84
CA LEU A 119 18.56 19.35 -7.74
C LEU A 119 18.77 20.78 -7.17
N HIS A 120 18.46 21.01 -5.90
CA HIS A 120 18.58 22.30 -5.21
C HIS A 120 17.82 23.45 -5.87
N VAL A 121 16.68 23.18 -6.50
CA VAL A 121 15.81 24.22 -7.06
C VAL A 121 15.21 25.04 -5.91
N LYS A 122 15.63 26.30 -5.77
CA LYS A 122 15.17 27.19 -4.71
C LYS A 122 13.82 27.80 -5.07
N ASN A 123 12.76 27.34 -4.42
CA ASN A 123 11.42 27.90 -4.53
C ASN A 123 10.69 27.72 -3.18
N ASP A 124 10.00 28.76 -2.70
CA ASP A 124 9.33 28.74 -1.39
C ASP A 124 8.26 27.63 -1.31
N TRP A 125 7.61 27.33 -2.44
CA TRP A 125 6.63 26.25 -2.53
C TRP A 125 7.25 24.85 -2.42
N LEU A 126 8.47 24.66 -2.93
CA LEU A 126 9.20 23.38 -2.78
C LEU A 126 9.63 23.15 -1.33
N ARG A 127 9.97 24.22 -0.61
CA ARG A 127 10.36 24.16 0.80
C ARG A 127 9.20 23.71 1.69
N ALA A 128 7.99 24.22 1.41
CA ALA A 128 6.77 23.75 2.08
C ALA A 128 6.47 22.26 1.80
N PHE A 129 6.81 21.76 0.61
CA PHE A 129 6.69 20.33 0.29
C PHE A 129 7.76 19.49 1.00
N GLU A 130 9.00 19.98 1.12
CA GLU A 130 10.08 19.31 1.87
C GLU A 130 9.67 19.04 3.32
N ASP A 131 9.10 20.05 3.99
CA ASP A 131 8.63 19.95 5.38
C ASP A 131 7.45 18.98 5.55
N ASN A 132 6.63 18.80 4.50
CA ASN A 132 5.42 17.99 4.53
C ASN A 132 5.52 16.67 3.72
N GLY A 133 6.70 16.33 3.21
CA GLY A 133 6.88 15.21 2.28
C GLY A 133 6.47 13.85 2.86
N GLN A 134 6.51 13.70 4.19
CA GLN A 134 6.05 12.49 4.89
C GLN A 134 4.55 12.22 4.66
N TYR A 135 3.72 13.27 4.61
CA TYR A 135 2.29 13.13 4.37
C TYR A 135 1.98 12.61 2.96
N ALA A 136 2.81 12.97 1.98
CA ALA A 136 2.65 12.48 0.61
C ALA A 136 2.81 10.95 0.53
N LEU A 137 3.78 10.39 1.25
CA LEU A 137 3.98 8.94 1.33
C LEU A 137 2.83 8.24 2.07
N ILE A 138 2.34 8.85 3.17
CA ILE A 138 1.19 8.33 3.92
C ILE A 138 -0.07 8.29 3.05
N ILE A 139 -0.33 9.36 2.28
CA ILE A 139 -1.48 9.43 1.37
C ILE A 139 -1.41 8.32 0.31
N GLN A 140 -0.24 8.06 -0.28
CA GLN A 140 -0.08 6.97 -1.25
C GLN A 140 -0.37 5.59 -0.64
N LEU A 141 0.08 5.38 0.59
CA LEU A 141 -0.19 4.15 1.33
C LEU A 141 -1.69 3.97 1.62
N VAL A 142 -2.38 5.07 1.98
CA VAL A 142 -3.85 5.08 2.15
C VAL A 142 -4.57 4.77 0.83
N ILE A 143 -4.14 5.35 -0.30
CA ILE A 143 -4.74 5.09 -1.61
C ILE A 143 -4.60 3.61 -1.99
N ILE A 144 -3.41 3.03 -1.82
CA ILE A 144 -3.17 1.60 -2.10
C ILE A 144 -4.06 0.73 -1.20
N PHE A 145 -4.18 1.07 0.08
CA PHE A 145 -5.02 0.35 1.02
C PHE A 145 -6.50 0.39 0.60
N VAL A 146 -7.05 1.57 0.32
CA VAL A 146 -8.43 1.76 -0.16
C VAL A 146 -8.66 1.04 -1.48
N THR A 147 -7.71 1.12 -2.42
CA THR A 147 -7.80 0.43 -3.73
C THR A 147 -7.84 -1.08 -3.55
N SER A 148 -6.98 -1.62 -2.69
CA SER A 148 -6.96 -3.05 -2.38
C SER A 148 -8.25 -3.50 -1.68
N GLY A 149 -8.81 -2.66 -0.80
CA GLY A 149 -10.10 -2.88 -0.17
C GLY A 149 -11.26 -2.88 -1.16
N ALA A 150 -11.28 -1.93 -2.10
CA ALA A 150 -12.29 -1.84 -3.16
C ALA A 150 -12.22 -3.04 -4.13
N LEU A 151 -11.03 -3.59 -4.34
CA LEU A 151 -10.83 -4.83 -5.08
C LEU A 151 -11.33 -6.04 -4.30
N ALA A 152 -11.00 -6.12 -3.00
CA ALA A 152 -11.40 -7.22 -2.13
C ALA A 152 -12.92 -7.26 -1.88
N SER A 153 -13.60 -6.11 -1.85
CA SER A 153 -15.06 -6.04 -1.71
C SER A 153 -15.79 -6.47 -2.98
N GLY A 154 -15.17 -6.29 -4.16
CA GLY A 154 -15.75 -6.65 -5.46
C GLY A 154 -15.54 -8.11 -5.88
N ASP A 155 -14.68 -8.87 -5.21
CA ASP A 155 -14.26 -10.21 -5.65
C ASP A 155 -14.65 -11.30 -4.64
N ALA A 156 -15.25 -12.39 -5.15
CA ALA A 156 -15.70 -13.63 -4.49
C ALA A 156 -16.61 -13.56 -3.24
N LYS A 157 -16.32 -12.70 -2.25
CA LYS A 157 -17.03 -12.67 -0.95
C LYS A 157 -18.48 -12.20 -1.07
N GLU A 158 -18.76 -11.27 -1.98
CA GLU A 158 -20.14 -10.81 -2.25
C GLU A 158 -20.98 -11.88 -2.99
N LYS A 159 -20.33 -12.77 -3.74
CA LYS A 159 -21.01 -13.89 -4.41
C LYS A 159 -21.37 -14.98 -3.40
N ASP A 160 -20.44 -15.33 -2.51
CA ASP A 160 -20.68 -16.28 -1.41
C ASP A 160 -21.74 -15.76 -0.42
N TRP A 161 -21.77 -14.45 -0.16
CA TRP A 161 -22.81 -13.81 0.65
C TRP A 161 -24.18 -13.75 -0.03
N ARG A 162 -24.24 -13.43 -1.33
CA ARG A 162 -25.52 -13.42 -2.07
C ARG A 162 -26.11 -14.82 -2.26
N GLU A 163 -25.27 -15.83 -2.39
CA GLU A 163 -25.73 -17.22 -2.48
C GLU A 163 -26.27 -17.74 -1.13
N ARG A 164 -25.74 -17.28 0.01
CA ARG A 164 -26.26 -17.60 1.36
C ARG A 164 -27.55 -16.88 1.77
N ILE A 165 -27.87 -15.74 1.17
CA ILE A 165 -29.11 -14.99 1.45
C ILE A 165 -30.28 -15.52 0.60
N LYS A 166 -29.98 -16.20 -0.52
CA LYS A 166 -30.98 -16.74 -1.45
C LYS A 166 -31.31 -18.22 -1.24
N GLY A 167 -30.54 -18.94 -0.42
CA GLY A 167 -30.84 -20.31 0.03
C GLY A 167 -31.37 -20.31 1.45
#